data_AF-A0AAV5AMZ9-F1
#
_entry.id   AF-A0AAV5AMZ9-F1
#
_cell.length_a   1.000
_cell.length_b   1.000
_cell.length_c   1.000
_cell.angle_alpha   90.00
_cell.angle_beta   90.00
_cell.angle_gamma   90.00
#
_symmetry.space_group_name_H-M   'P 1'
#
loop_
_entity.id
_entity.type
_entity.pdbx_description
1 polymer ?
#
loop_
_entity_poly.entity_id
_entity_poly.type
_entity_poly.pdbx_seq_one_letter_code
_entity_poly.pdbx_strand_id
1 'polypeptide(L)'
;MRFLHIISLSLLPIIASAGKLSLQSARVVVSDTEGTILRNEPLSKTRLPSPALTLDSTDTLKFTVQILDDETGKPVQPHQTFLRFYDAQNDEEGIQPLRVSSTGKASFELNMAKPPASIPATPDESVPLRVSLIVGSFEYSPLSQPLFDLHLPVSRPSPKHPEEHTYAPLPEIQHTFRPEPKTPYVILSAIGTGLVLSPWVALIGLLGDVLLYGAIFGGITIAAGKSALGKVGQWRLAKA
;
A
#
# COMPACT_ATOMS: atom_id res chain seq x y z
N MET A 1 58.52 -57.54 11.52
CA MET A 1 57.26 -56.77 11.65
C MET A 1 57.47 -55.41 10.99
N ARG A 2 56.64 -55.08 9.99
CA ARG A 2 56.80 -53.92 9.10
C ARG A 2 56.41 -52.63 9.83
N PHE A 3 57.35 -51.69 9.99
CA PHE A 3 57.05 -50.34 10.46
C PHE A 3 56.74 -49.44 9.25
N LEU A 4 55.46 -49.17 9.03
CA LEU A 4 54.98 -48.21 8.04
C LEU A 4 54.77 -46.88 8.76
N HIS A 5 55.75 -45.96 8.70
CA HIS A 5 55.60 -44.60 9.19
C HIS A 5 54.96 -43.74 8.09
N ILE A 6 53.69 -43.41 8.28
CA ILE A 6 52.94 -42.46 7.44
C ILE A 6 53.31 -41.06 7.92
N ILE A 7 54.17 -40.36 7.17
CA ILE A 7 54.50 -38.96 7.40
C ILE A 7 53.33 -38.12 6.87
N SER A 8 52.47 -37.65 7.77
CA SER A 8 51.41 -36.69 7.46
C SER A 8 52.01 -35.29 7.24
N LEU A 9 52.16 -34.91 5.98
CA LEU A 9 52.59 -33.58 5.55
C LEU A 9 51.44 -32.58 5.75
N SER A 10 51.43 -31.85 6.87
CA SER A 10 50.49 -30.75 7.12
C SER A 10 50.90 -29.51 6.34
N LEU A 11 50.22 -29.24 5.22
CA LEU A 11 50.26 -27.95 4.54
C LEU A 11 49.65 -26.87 5.46
N LEU A 12 50.48 -25.96 5.99
CA LEU A 12 50.01 -24.73 6.62
C LEU A 12 49.57 -23.75 5.52
N PRO A 13 48.32 -23.27 5.51
CA PRO A 13 47.93 -22.20 4.61
C PRO A 13 48.66 -20.91 5.01
N ILE A 14 49.43 -20.33 4.08
CA ILE A 14 49.97 -18.98 4.22
C ILE A 14 48.77 -18.04 4.21
N ILE A 15 48.44 -17.47 5.37
CA ILE A 15 47.43 -16.42 5.47
C ILE A 15 48.06 -15.17 4.84
N ALA A 16 47.66 -14.82 3.63
CA ALA A 16 48.02 -13.55 3.02
C ALA A 16 47.43 -12.43 3.89
N SER A 17 48.31 -11.62 4.50
CA SER A 17 47.89 -10.40 5.20
C SER A 17 47.48 -9.38 4.14
N ALA A 18 46.17 -9.15 4.02
CA ALA A 18 45.66 -8.15 3.09
C ALA A 18 45.89 -6.74 3.67
N GLY A 19 46.46 -5.84 2.87
CA GLY A 19 46.62 -4.43 3.26
C GLY A 19 45.26 -3.76 3.48
N LYS A 20 45.22 -2.71 4.29
CA LYS A 20 43.99 -1.92 4.53
C LYS A 20 43.96 -0.71 3.61
N LEU A 21 42.80 -0.43 3.02
CA LEU A 21 42.61 0.73 2.15
C LEU A 21 41.97 1.89 2.88
N SER A 22 42.39 3.10 2.55
CA SER A 22 41.75 4.33 2.97
C SER A 22 41.44 5.30 1.86
N LEU A 23 40.45 6.13 2.16
CA LEU A 23 40.00 7.22 1.32
C LEU A 23 40.56 8.51 1.91
N GLN A 24 41.24 9.29 1.07
CA GLN A 24 41.72 10.62 1.39
C GLN A 24 41.20 11.62 0.36
N SER A 25 41.04 12.87 0.78
CA SER A 25 40.60 13.98 -0.09
C SER A 25 39.27 13.73 -0.81
N ALA A 26 38.37 12.94 -0.20
CA ALA A 26 37.02 12.76 -0.70
C ALA A 26 36.28 14.11 -0.67
N ARG A 27 35.70 14.53 -1.79
CA ARG A 27 35.00 15.81 -1.92
C ARG A 27 33.82 15.68 -2.85
N VAL A 28 32.74 16.38 -2.50
CA VAL A 28 31.53 16.49 -3.32
C VAL A 28 31.29 17.94 -3.67
N VAL A 29 30.99 18.19 -4.93
CA VAL A 29 30.64 19.49 -5.47
C VAL A 29 29.30 19.35 -6.20
N VAL A 30 28.34 20.22 -5.87
CA VAL A 30 27.08 20.37 -6.60
C VAL A 30 27.13 21.70 -7.34
N SER A 31 26.86 21.64 -8.63
CA SER A 31 26.87 22.79 -9.53
C SER A 31 25.59 22.84 -10.34
N ASP A 32 25.03 24.03 -10.49
CA ASP A 32 23.88 24.30 -11.36
C ASP A 32 24.32 24.27 -12.85
N THR A 33 23.35 24.30 -13.76
CA THR A 33 23.47 24.44 -15.22
C THR A 33 24.43 25.53 -15.69
N GLU A 34 24.47 26.65 -14.98
CA GLU A 34 25.36 27.79 -15.27
C GLU A 34 26.78 27.61 -14.72
N GLY A 35 27.06 26.47 -14.07
CA GLY A 35 28.35 26.16 -13.45
C GLY A 35 28.57 26.79 -12.07
N THR A 36 27.57 27.50 -11.55
CA THR A 36 27.60 28.07 -10.20
C THR A 36 27.63 26.95 -9.15
N ILE A 37 28.61 27.00 -8.26
CA ILE A 37 28.78 25.99 -7.21
C ILE A 37 27.75 26.24 -6.10
N LEU A 38 26.75 25.37 -6.01
CA LEU A 38 25.71 25.42 -4.97
C LEU A 38 26.22 24.86 -3.64
N ARG A 39 27.07 23.82 -3.69
CA ARG A 39 27.63 23.18 -2.49
C ARG A 39 28.99 22.58 -2.79
N ASN A 40 29.94 22.75 -1.88
CA ASN A 40 31.28 22.15 -1.96
C ASN A 40 31.73 21.73 -0.57
N GLU A 41 31.72 20.42 -0.31
CA GLU A 41 32.02 19.88 1.02
C GLU A 41 33.04 18.74 0.93
N PRO A 42 34.10 18.76 1.76
CA PRO A 42 34.98 17.60 1.93
C PRO A 42 34.28 16.52 2.77
N LEU A 43 34.33 15.28 2.29
CA LEU A 43 33.80 14.12 3.01
C LEU A 43 34.85 13.55 3.96
N SER A 44 34.44 13.25 5.18
CA SER A 44 35.30 12.64 6.20
C SER A 44 34.76 11.26 6.58
N LYS A 45 35.65 10.29 6.88
CA LYS A 45 35.26 8.90 7.25
C LYS A 45 34.26 8.81 8.42
N THR A 46 34.29 9.78 9.34
CA THR A 46 33.55 9.75 10.61
C THR A 46 32.21 10.49 10.57
N ARG A 47 31.98 11.36 9.58
CA ARG A 47 30.78 12.22 9.53
C ARG A 47 30.20 12.26 8.12
N LEU A 48 28.99 11.72 7.99
CA LEU A 48 28.16 11.88 6.80
C LEU A 48 27.72 13.35 6.71
N PRO A 49 27.65 13.94 5.50
CA PRO A 49 27.13 15.29 5.31
C PRO A 49 25.72 15.41 5.88
N SER A 50 25.46 16.50 6.61
CA SER A 50 24.14 16.83 7.14
C SER A 50 23.94 18.33 6.97
N PRO A 51 22.91 18.80 6.24
CA PRO A 51 21.79 18.05 5.66
C PRO A 51 22.15 17.22 4.41
N ALA A 52 21.31 16.26 4.05
CA ALA A 52 21.44 15.44 2.85
C ALA A 52 21.58 16.32 1.60
N LEU A 53 22.29 15.81 0.59
CA LEU A 53 22.55 16.53 -0.65
C LEU A 53 21.30 16.50 -1.52
N THR A 54 20.81 17.64 -1.97
CA THR A 54 19.65 17.74 -2.87
C THR A 54 20.14 18.12 -4.27
N LEU A 55 19.72 17.38 -5.29
CA LEU A 55 19.93 17.74 -6.69
C LEU A 55 18.59 18.09 -7.33
N ASP A 56 18.58 19.16 -8.13
CA ASP A 56 17.48 19.44 -9.06
C ASP A 56 17.69 18.70 -10.39
N SER A 57 16.65 18.70 -11.22
CA SER A 57 16.57 18.06 -12.55
C SER A 57 17.67 18.45 -13.53
N THR A 58 18.35 19.57 -13.31
CA THR A 58 19.39 20.08 -14.20
C THR A 58 20.77 20.20 -13.55
N ASP A 59 20.88 19.85 -12.26
CA ASP A 59 22.12 19.97 -11.51
C ASP A 59 23.16 18.92 -11.92
N THR A 60 24.40 19.24 -11.61
CA THR A 60 25.55 18.36 -11.79
C THR A 60 26.22 18.08 -10.44
N LEU A 61 26.40 16.80 -10.13
CA LEU A 61 27.12 16.33 -8.95
C LEU A 61 28.47 15.79 -9.38
N LYS A 62 29.54 16.35 -8.81
CA LYS A 62 30.91 15.88 -9.01
C LYS A 62 31.47 15.34 -7.70
N PHE A 63 31.87 14.07 -7.73
CA PHE A 63 32.56 13.41 -6.64
C PHE A 63 34.02 13.16 -7.03
N THR A 64 34.94 13.41 -6.10
CA THR A 64 36.37 13.13 -6.29
C THR A 64 36.92 12.47 -5.05
N VAL A 65 37.77 11.46 -5.21
CA VAL A 65 38.40 10.73 -4.11
C VAL A 65 39.80 10.25 -4.50
N GLN A 66 40.66 10.08 -3.51
CA GLN A 66 41.94 9.40 -3.67
C GLN A 66 41.99 8.17 -2.76
N ILE A 67 42.39 7.04 -3.34
CA ILE A 67 42.52 5.75 -2.65
C ILE A 67 43.99 5.51 -2.34
N LEU A 68 44.28 5.26 -1.06
CA LEU A 68 45.62 4.98 -0.58
C LEU A 68 45.63 3.72 0.29
N ASP A 69 46.81 3.17 0.46
CA ASP A 69 47.09 2.16 1.48
C ASP A 69 47.24 2.85 2.86
N ASP A 70 46.54 2.34 3.87
CA ASP A 70 46.59 2.86 5.24
C ASP A 70 47.95 2.65 5.90
N GLU A 71 48.70 1.61 5.52
CA GLU A 71 49.98 1.29 6.14
C GLU A 71 51.14 2.03 5.48
N THR A 72 51.14 2.08 4.14
CA THR A 72 52.26 2.66 3.38
C THR A 72 52.02 4.10 2.93
N GLY A 73 50.78 4.59 2.98
CA GLY A 73 50.40 5.91 2.46
C GLY A 73 50.61 6.05 0.95
N LYS A 74 50.83 4.94 0.24
CA LYS A 74 51.05 4.94 -1.21
C LYS A 74 49.72 4.97 -1.94
N PRO A 75 49.62 5.67 -3.08
CA PRO A 75 48.45 5.60 -3.92
C PRO A 75 48.32 4.19 -4.51
N VAL A 76 47.13 3.63 -4.42
CA VAL A 76 46.82 2.29 -4.95
C VAL A 76 45.80 2.44 -6.07
N GLN A 77 45.97 1.65 -7.13
CA GLN A 77 44.98 1.50 -8.18
C GLN A 77 44.24 0.17 -7.97
N PRO A 78 43.02 0.17 -7.42
CA PRO A 78 42.26 -1.05 -7.21
C PRO A 78 41.78 -1.67 -8.53
N HIS A 79 41.49 -2.97 -8.49
CA HIS A 79 40.97 -3.72 -9.63
C HIS A 79 39.49 -3.42 -9.88
N GLN A 80 38.73 -3.20 -8.80
CA GLN A 80 37.30 -2.91 -8.85
C GLN A 80 37.01 -1.66 -8.01
N THR A 81 36.26 -0.73 -8.58
CA THR A 81 35.81 0.47 -7.86
C THR A 81 34.46 0.88 -8.39
N PHE A 82 33.47 0.91 -7.51
CA PHE A 82 32.09 1.18 -7.85
C PHE A 82 31.49 2.19 -6.88
N LEU A 83 30.70 3.11 -7.41
CA LEU A 83 29.75 3.89 -6.63
C LEU A 83 28.43 3.17 -6.65
N ARG A 84 27.93 2.83 -5.48
CA ARG A 84 26.63 2.20 -5.29
C ARG A 84 25.65 3.25 -4.79
N PHE A 85 24.54 3.36 -5.50
CA PHE A 85 23.37 4.14 -5.17
C PHE A 85 22.29 3.18 -4.70
N TYR A 86 21.86 3.27 -3.45
CA TYR A 86 20.93 2.30 -2.86
C TYR A 86 19.67 2.98 -2.33
N ASP A 87 18.52 2.52 -2.80
CA ASP A 87 17.21 2.91 -2.28
C ASP A 87 16.75 1.89 -1.23
N ALA A 88 16.51 2.37 -0.02
CA ALA A 88 16.12 1.53 1.11
C ALA A 88 14.64 1.12 1.12
N GLN A 89 13.78 1.81 0.36
CA GLN A 89 12.34 1.50 0.32
C GLN A 89 12.04 0.38 -0.68
N ASN A 90 12.57 0.50 -1.89
CA ASN A 90 12.30 -0.43 -2.98
C ASN A 90 13.36 -1.55 -3.10
N ASP A 91 14.42 -1.52 -2.27
CA ASP A 91 15.58 -2.40 -2.34
C ASP A 91 16.25 -2.41 -3.73
N GLU A 92 16.15 -1.29 -4.45
CA GLU A 92 16.77 -1.09 -5.74
C GLU A 92 18.18 -0.51 -5.59
N GLU A 93 19.09 -0.99 -6.43
CA GLU A 93 20.45 -0.48 -6.45
C GLU A 93 20.93 -0.13 -7.86
N GLY A 94 21.66 0.97 -7.93
CA GLY A 94 22.39 1.39 -9.09
C GLY A 94 23.89 1.32 -8.85
N ILE A 95 24.62 0.68 -9.75
CA ILE A 95 26.06 0.53 -9.65
C ILE A 95 26.72 1.29 -10.79
N GLN A 96 27.56 2.25 -10.43
CA GLN A 96 28.31 3.04 -11.39
C GLN A 96 29.82 2.72 -11.29
N PRO A 97 30.43 2.19 -12.36
CA PRO A 97 31.86 1.94 -12.36
C PRO A 97 32.64 3.25 -12.30
N LEU A 98 33.66 3.28 -11.47
CA LEU A 98 34.52 4.43 -11.27
C LEU A 98 35.93 4.12 -11.76
N ARG A 99 36.43 4.93 -12.70
CA ARG A 99 37.79 4.77 -13.20
C ARG A 99 38.79 5.40 -12.24
N VAL A 100 39.69 4.58 -11.71
CA VAL A 100 40.80 5.01 -10.86
C VAL A 100 42.08 5.12 -11.71
N SER A 101 42.77 6.25 -11.59
CA SER A 101 44.08 6.45 -12.23
C SER A 101 45.19 5.69 -11.49
N SER A 102 46.38 5.58 -12.11
CA SER A 102 47.57 5.03 -11.44
C SER A 102 47.98 5.79 -10.17
N THR A 103 47.51 7.04 -10.02
CA THR A 103 47.74 7.88 -8.84
C THR A 103 46.73 7.63 -7.71
N GLY A 104 45.85 6.63 -7.85
CA GLY A 104 44.78 6.34 -6.89
C GLY A 104 43.64 7.36 -6.90
N LYS A 105 43.72 8.40 -7.74
CA LYS A 105 42.67 9.41 -7.88
C LYS A 105 41.56 8.93 -8.80
N ALA A 106 40.33 9.21 -8.40
CA ALA A 106 39.13 8.91 -9.14
C ALA A 106 38.15 10.09 -9.08
N SER A 107 37.42 10.31 -10.18
CA SER A 107 36.39 11.34 -10.26
C SER A 107 35.16 10.78 -10.96
N PHE A 108 34.00 11.12 -10.41
CA PHE A 108 32.70 10.78 -10.93
C PHE A 108 31.91 12.07 -11.15
N GLU A 109 31.19 12.11 -12.25
CA GLU A 109 30.30 13.22 -12.59
C GLU A 109 28.94 12.67 -12.96
N LEU A 110 27.92 13.24 -12.34
CA LEU A 110 26.53 12.88 -12.52
C LEU A 110 25.78 14.13 -12.98
N ASN A 111 25.28 14.10 -14.20
CA ASN A 111 24.47 15.18 -14.77
C ASN A 111 23.00 14.77 -14.77
N MET A 112 22.16 15.53 -14.06
CA MET A 112 20.72 15.25 -13.96
C MET A 112 19.92 15.55 -15.22
N ALA A 113 20.44 16.39 -16.13
CA ALA A 113 19.81 16.59 -17.43
C ALA A 113 19.85 15.33 -18.32
N LYS A 114 20.83 14.45 -18.07
CA LYS A 114 21.00 13.16 -18.77
C LYS A 114 21.45 12.09 -17.77
N PRO A 115 20.56 11.65 -16.87
CA PRO A 115 20.92 10.71 -15.83
C PRO A 115 21.31 9.37 -16.46
N PRO A 116 22.39 8.73 -15.99
CA PRO A 116 22.74 7.37 -16.40
C PRO A 116 21.60 6.39 -16.11
N ALA A 117 21.36 5.45 -17.03
CA ALA A 117 20.34 4.40 -16.84
C ALA A 117 20.67 3.41 -15.71
N SER A 118 21.90 3.48 -15.17
CA SER A 118 22.36 2.68 -14.04
C SER A 118 21.86 3.21 -12.69
N ILE A 119 21.30 4.42 -12.61
CA ILE A 119 20.74 4.97 -11.36
C ILE A 119 19.33 4.42 -11.17
N PRO A 120 18.98 3.97 -9.95
CA PRO A 120 17.64 3.44 -9.67
C PRO A 120 16.60 4.54 -9.85
N ALA A 121 15.37 4.13 -10.13
CA ALA A 121 14.29 5.07 -10.31
C ALA A 121 13.86 5.61 -8.94
N THR A 122 13.78 6.93 -8.79
CA THR A 122 13.22 7.60 -7.59
C THR A 122 11.74 7.90 -7.78
N PRO A 123 10.82 7.10 -7.20
CA PRO A 123 9.38 7.39 -7.24
C PRO A 123 8.94 8.46 -6.22
N ASP A 124 9.71 8.67 -5.16
CA ASP A 124 9.42 9.61 -4.07
C ASP A 124 10.66 10.48 -3.78
N GLU A 125 10.48 11.80 -3.73
CA GLU A 125 11.53 12.78 -3.43
C GLU A 125 11.94 12.78 -1.95
N SER A 126 11.03 12.34 -1.07
CA SER A 126 11.25 12.36 0.38
C SER A 126 12.26 11.33 0.85
N VAL A 127 12.56 10.32 0.02
CA VAL A 127 13.45 9.20 0.36
C VAL A 127 14.84 9.46 -0.22
N PRO A 128 15.88 9.63 0.62
CA PRO A 128 17.23 9.82 0.12
C PRO A 128 17.86 8.50 -0.35
N LEU A 129 18.61 8.60 -1.44
CA LEU A 129 19.41 7.52 -1.99
C LEU A 129 20.77 7.47 -1.27
N ARG A 130 21.12 6.33 -0.69
CA ARG A 130 22.39 6.16 0.03
C ARG A 130 23.51 5.91 -0.96
N VAL A 131 24.51 6.78 -0.97
CA VAL A 131 25.68 6.64 -1.83
C VAL A 131 26.82 6.03 -1.04
N SER A 132 27.37 4.93 -1.53
CA SER A 132 28.52 4.24 -0.94
C SER A 132 29.58 3.92 -1.98
N LEU A 133 30.84 3.91 -1.55
CA LEU A 133 31.96 3.51 -2.38
C LEU A 133 32.36 2.08 -2.03
N ILE A 134 32.38 1.22 -3.04
CA ILE A 134 32.84 -0.16 -2.95
C ILE A 134 34.16 -0.27 -3.70
N VAL A 135 35.20 -0.71 -3.01
CA VAL A 135 36.54 -0.89 -3.56
C VAL A 135 36.99 -2.32 -3.31
N GLY A 136 37.44 -2.98 -4.39
CA GLY A 136 37.97 -4.34 -4.37
C GLY A 136 39.33 -4.42 -5.05
N SER A 137 40.25 -5.15 -4.43
CA SER A 137 41.56 -5.48 -5.01
C SER A 137 42.00 -6.85 -4.49
N PHE A 138 42.93 -7.52 -5.18
CA PHE A 138 43.41 -8.85 -4.76
C PHE A 138 44.34 -8.80 -3.54
N GLU A 139 45.08 -7.71 -3.38
CA GLU A 139 46.12 -7.56 -2.35
C GLU A 139 45.61 -6.89 -1.07
N TYR A 140 44.40 -6.32 -1.12
CA TYR A 140 43.85 -5.49 -0.05
C TYR A 140 42.48 -5.99 0.39
N SER A 141 42.14 -5.72 1.66
CA SER A 141 40.82 -6.03 2.18
C SER A 141 39.75 -5.20 1.44
N PRO A 142 38.58 -5.80 1.09
CA PRO A 142 37.50 -5.06 0.46
C PRO A 142 37.04 -3.92 1.37
N LEU A 143 36.77 -2.77 0.76
CA LEU A 143 36.33 -1.56 1.46
C LEU A 143 34.93 -1.18 0.95
N SER A 144 33.98 -1.11 1.87
CA SER A 144 32.63 -0.59 1.62
C SER A 144 32.37 0.57 2.57
N GLN A 145 32.45 1.80 2.07
CA GLN A 145 32.34 3.01 2.86
C GLN A 145 31.11 3.83 2.45
N PRO A 146 30.18 4.15 3.35
CA PRO A 146 29.10 5.09 3.08
C PRO A 146 29.66 6.51 2.94
N LEU A 147 29.18 7.26 1.95
CA LEU A 147 29.69 8.59 1.61
C LEU A 147 28.72 9.70 2.02
N PHE A 148 27.50 9.68 1.47
CA PHE A 148 26.47 10.69 1.72
C PHE A 148 25.11 10.20 1.24
N ASP A 149 24.07 10.90 1.69
CA ASP A 149 22.68 10.69 1.30
C ASP A 149 22.29 11.73 0.25
N LEU A 150 21.60 11.29 -0.80
CA LEU A 150 21.29 12.07 -2.00
C LEU A 150 19.78 12.08 -2.27
N HIS A 151 19.15 13.24 -2.21
CA HIS A 151 17.79 13.46 -2.72
C HIS A 151 17.86 13.78 -4.20
N LEU A 152 17.11 13.00 -4.98
CA LEU A 152 16.94 13.18 -6.41
C LEU A 152 15.50 13.63 -6.70
N PRO A 153 15.28 14.38 -7.78
CA PRO A 153 13.93 14.72 -8.21
C PRO A 153 13.18 13.44 -8.61
N VAL A 154 11.84 13.51 -8.54
CA VAL A 154 10.97 12.40 -8.95
C VAL A 154 11.25 12.04 -10.40
N SER A 155 11.58 10.77 -10.63
CA SER A 155 11.91 10.24 -11.95
C SER A 155 10.84 9.25 -12.42
N ARG A 156 11.23 8.25 -13.21
CA ARG A 156 10.29 7.24 -13.70
C ARG A 156 9.79 6.38 -12.53
N PRO A 157 8.61 5.75 -12.64
CA PRO A 157 8.24 4.72 -11.69
C PRO A 157 9.26 3.56 -11.72
N SER A 158 9.48 2.93 -10.58
CA SER A 158 10.30 1.72 -10.46
C SER A 158 9.94 0.68 -11.53
N PRO A 159 10.93 0.06 -12.21
CA PRO A 159 10.67 -0.93 -13.24
C PRO A 159 9.87 -2.11 -12.69
N LYS A 160 8.63 -2.25 -13.15
CA LYS A 160 7.80 -3.40 -12.82
C LYS A 160 8.29 -4.62 -13.57
N HIS A 161 8.50 -5.73 -12.86
CA HIS A 161 8.92 -6.97 -13.51
C HIS A 161 7.81 -7.41 -14.48
N PRO A 162 8.13 -7.87 -15.71
CA PRO A 162 7.10 -8.28 -16.66
C PRO A 162 6.14 -9.31 -16.07
N GLU A 163 6.62 -10.24 -15.23
CA GLU A 163 5.81 -11.26 -14.55
C GLU A 163 5.24 -10.83 -13.19
N GLU A 164 5.40 -9.56 -12.76
CA GLU A 164 4.88 -9.09 -11.47
C GLU A 164 3.38 -9.35 -11.35
N HIS A 165 2.62 -9.16 -12.44
CA HIS A 165 1.19 -9.45 -12.50
C HIS A 165 0.83 -10.94 -12.34
N THR A 166 1.80 -11.85 -12.55
CA THR A 166 1.60 -13.30 -12.38
C THR A 166 1.72 -13.72 -10.93
N TYR A 167 2.62 -13.08 -10.17
CA TYR A 167 2.89 -13.42 -8.77
C TYR A 167 2.27 -12.47 -7.76
N ALA A 168 1.76 -11.31 -8.21
CA ALA A 168 1.07 -10.36 -7.35
C ALA A 168 -0.27 -10.96 -6.86
N PRO A 169 -0.67 -10.69 -5.60
CA PRO A 169 -1.99 -11.06 -5.13
C PRO A 169 -3.04 -10.35 -5.98
N LEU A 170 -3.98 -11.14 -6.54
CA LEU A 170 -5.11 -10.57 -7.26
C LEU A 170 -6.01 -9.81 -6.29
N PRO A 171 -6.69 -8.75 -6.74
CA PRO A 171 -7.65 -8.04 -5.91
C PRO A 171 -8.76 -8.99 -5.44
N GLU A 172 -9.24 -8.78 -4.22
CA GLU A 172 -10.32 -9.58 -3.66
C GLU A 172 -11.60 -9.42 -4.49
N ILE A 173 -12.18 -10.55 -4.89
CA ILE A 173 -13.44 -10.56 -5.64
C ILE A 173 -14.59 -10.39 -4.65
N GLN A 174 -15.23 -9.22 -4.65
CA GLN A 174 -16.42 -8.95 -3.84
C GLN A 174 -17.69 -9.34 -4.60
N HIS A 175 -18.41 -10.34 -4.11
CA HIS A 175 -19.69 -10.73 -4.70
C HIS A 175 -20.76 -9.67 -4.43
N THR A 176 -21.21 -8.99 -5.48
CA THR A 176 -22.32 -8.03 -5.39
C THR A 176 -23.64 -8.77 -5.47
N PHE A 177 -24.33 -8.89 -4.33
CA PHE A 177 -25.68 -9.47 -4.29
C PHE A 177 -26.70 -8.54 -4.94
N ARG A 178 -27.78 -9.12 -5.47
CA ARG A 178 -28.92 -8.34 -5.94
C ARG A 178 -29.55 -7.61 -4.74
N PRO A 179 -29.93 -6.34 -4.89
CA PRO A 179 -30.65 -5.64 -3.83
C PRO A 179 -31.98 -6.35 -3.57
N GLU A 180 -32.41 -6.36 -2.31
CA GLU A 180 -33.73 -6.86 -1.96
C GLU A 180 -34.82 -6.04 -2.67
N PRO A 181 -35.91 -6.68 -3.13
CA PRO A 181 -37.00 -5.96 -3.74
C PRO A 181 -37.62 -4.98 -2.74
N LYS A 182 -37.85 -3.73 -3.16
CA LYS A 182 -38.47 -2.71 -2.31
C LYS A 182 -39.91 -3.12 -1.98
N THR A 183 -40.23 -3.29 -0.70
CA THR A 183 -41.60 -3.50 -0.22
C THR A 183 -42.34 -2.16 -0.10
N PRO A 184 -43.67 -2.13 -0.31
CA PRO A 184 -44.46 -0.91 -0.11
C PRO A 184 -44.49 -0.48 1.36
N TYR A 185 -44.79 0.80 1.61
CA TYR A 185 -44.94 1.31 2.97
C TYR A 185 -46.06 0.58 3.73
N VAL A 186 -45.76 0.15 4.95
CA VAL A 186 -46.68 -0.63 5.81
C VAL A 186 -47.99 0.11 6.06
N ILE A 187 -47.93 1.43 6.27
CA ILE A 187 -49.12 2.27 6.51
C ILE A 187 -50.08 2.24 5.31
N LEU A 188 -49.54 2.33 4.09
CA LEU A 188 -50.37 2.30 2.88
C LEU A 188 -51.05 0.94 2.71
N SER A 189 -50.32 -0.15 3.02
CA SER A 189 -50.86 -1.51 3.01
C SER A 189 -51.96 -1.71 4.07
N ALA A 190 -51.79 -1.11 5.25
CA ALA A 190 -52.77 -1.16 6.34
C ALA A 190 -54.05 -0.39 6.00
N ILE A 191 -53.94 0.80 5.39
CA ILE A 191 -55.11 1.57 4.92
C ILE A 191 -55.88 0.78 3.86
N GLY A 192 -55.17 0.20 2.87
CA GLY A 192 -55.80 -0.66 1.86
C GLY A 192 -56.52 -1.85 2.47
N THR A 193 -55.91 -2.51 3.46
CA THR A 193 -56.54 -3.63 4.18
C THR A 193 -57.78 -3.18 4.95
N GLY A 194 -57.72 -2.04 5.64
CA GLY A 194 -58.87 -1.46 6.34
C GLY A 194 -60.02 -1.11 5.40
N LEU A 195 -59.72 -0.58 4.21
CA LEU A 195 -60.72 -0.28 3.19
C LEU A 195 -61.42 -1.54 2.67
N VAL A 196 -60.68 -2.63 2.46
CA VAL A 196 -61.25 -3.92 2.05
C VAL A 196 -62.12 -4.53 3.16
N LEU A 197 -61.77 -4.34 4.43
CA LEU A 197 -62.53 -4.82 5.58
C LEU A 197 -63.75 -3.96 5.93
N SER A 198 -63.77 -2.69 5.49
CA SER A 198 -64.82 -1.72 5.82
C SER A 198 -66.25 -2.20 5.48
N PRO A 199 -66.55 -2.75 4.29
CA PRO A 199 -67.89 -3.25 3.97
C PRO A 199 -68.34 -4.38 4.88
N TRP A 200 -67.42 -5.25 5.31
CA TRP A 200 -67.73 -6.36 6.21
C TRP A 200 -68.08 -5.87 7.61
N VAL A 201 -67.32 -4.89 8.12
CA VAL A 201 -67.62 -4.26 9.42
C VAL A 201 -68.96 -3.54 9.37
N ALA A 202 -69.24 -2.80 8.29
CA ALA A 202 -70.53 -2.13 8.10
C ALA A 202 -71.69 -3.13 8.00
N LEU A 203 -71.52 -4.24 7.28
CA LEU A 203 -72.52 -5.29 7.17
C LEU A 203 -72.85 -5.91 8.53
N ILE A 204 -71.84 -6.26 9.33
CA ILE A 204 -72.04 -6.86 10.66
C ILE A 204 -72.74 -5.86 11.59
N GLY A 205 -72.35 -4.58 11.55
CA GLY A 205 -72.99 -3.53 12.34
C GLY A 205 -74.47 -3.38 11.99
N LEU A 206 -74.79 -3.23 10.70
CA LEU A 206 -76.15 -3.04 10.23
C LEU A 206 -77.01 -4.31 10.41
N LEU A 207 -76.41 -5.49 10.33
CA LEU A 207 -77.11 -6.74 10.59
C LEU A 207 -77.62 -6.81 12.04
N GLY A 208 -76.85 -6.30 13.01
CA GLY A 208 -77.29 -6.18 14.40
C GLY A 208 -78.55 -5.35 14.54
N ASP A 209 -78.59 -4.18 13.89
CA ASP A 209 -79.75 -3.29 13.89
C ASP A 209 -80.97 -3.94 13.23
N VAL A 210 -80.79 -4.55 12.06
CA VAL A 210 -81.88 -5.24 11.35
C VAL A 210 -82.46 -6.37 12.19
N LEU A 211 -81.62 -7.15 12.88
CA LEU A 211 -82.06 -8.26 13.72
C LEU A 211 -82.79 -7.75 14.97
N LEU A 212 -82.32 -6.65 15.58
CA LEU A 212 -82.99 -6.01 16.72
C LEU A 212 -84.36 -5.44 16.32
N TYR A 213 -84.43 -4.63 15.26
CA TYR A 213 -85.70 -4.07 14.77
C TYR A 213 -86.66 -5.17 14.30
N GLY A 214 -86.13 -6.20 13.64
CA GLY A 214 -86.88 -7.39 13.24
C GLY A 214 -87.47 -8.13 14.45
N ALA A 215 -86.70 -8.30 15.53
CA ALA A 215 -87.17 -8.93 16.76
C ALA A 215 -88.25 -8.11 17.47
N ILE A 216 -88.11 -6.78 17.54
CA ILE A 216 -89.12 -5.89 18.12
C ILE A 216 -90.42 -5.95 17.32
N PHE A 217 -90.35 -5.79 16.00
CA PHE A 217 -91.53 -5.83 15.12
C PHE A 217 -92.20 -7.22 15.11
N GLY A 218 -91.39 -8.29 15.10
CA GLY A 218 -91.88 -9.66 15.23
C GLY A 218 -92.56 -9.89 16.58
N GLY A 219 -91.99 -9.39 17.67
CA GLY A 219 -92.59 -9.44 19.00
C GLY A 219 -93.95 -8.75 19.07
N ILE A 220 -94.08 -7.55 18.51
CA ILE A 220 -95.35 -6.82 18.42
C ILE A 220 -96.38 -7.62 17.60
N THR A 221 -95.97 -8.20 16.48
CA THR A 221 -96.87 -8.97 15.60
C THR A 221 -97.37 -10.24 16.29
N ILE A 222 -96.50 -10.95 17.03
CA ILE A 222 -96.89 -12.12 17.82
C ILE A 222 -97.89 -11.72 18.92
N ALA A 223 -97.64 -10.64 19.65
CA ALA A 223 -98.53 -10.16 20.70
C ALA A 223 -99.89 -9.70 20.16
N ALA A 224 -99.91 -8.95 19.05
CA ALA A 224 -101.12 -8.52 18.37
C ALA A 224 -101.90 -9.71 17.80
N GLY A 225 -101.22 -10.67 17.17
CA GLY A 225 -101.81 -11.90 16.65
C GLY A 225 -102.46 -12.73 17.76
N LYS A 226 -101.77 -12.93 18.89
CA LYS A 226 -102.33 -13.61 20.07
C LYS A 226 -103.59 -12.92 20.60
N SER A 227 -103.57 -11.58 20.66
CA SER A 227 -104.72 -10.78 21.12
C SER A 227 -105.91 -10.84 20.16
N ALA A 228 -105.66 -10.80 18.85
CA ALA A 228 -106.69 -10.93 17.82
C ALA A 228 -107.34 -12.32 17.86
N LEU A 229 -106.52 -13.39 17.97
CA LEU A 229 -107.01 -14.76 18.07
C LEU A 229 -107.85 -14.97 19.35
N GLY A 230 -107.42 -14.39 20.47
CA GLY A 230 -108.18 -14.39 21.72
C GLY A 230 -109.55 -13.72 21.62
N LYS A 231 -109.61 -12.51 21.02
CA LYS A 231 -110.88 -11.80 20.77
C LYS A 231 -111.83 -12.59 19.85
N VAL A 232 -111.30 -13.19 18.79
CA VAL A 232 -112.10 -14.05 17.87
C VAL A 232 -112.61 -15.29 18.60
N GLY A 233 -111.80 -15.91 19.45
CA GLY A 233 -112.22 -17.04 20.29
C GLY A 233 -113.38 -16.67 21.21
N GLN A 234 -113.30 -15.54 21.90
CA GLN A 234 -114.38 -15.04 22.76
C GLN A 234 -115.65 -14.72 21.98
N TRP A 235 -115.56 -14.12 20.78
CA TRP A 235 -116.73 -13.87 19.93
C TRP A 235 -117.43 -15.17 19.50
N ARG A 236 -116.68 -16.24 19.22
CA ARG A 236 -117.25 -17.54 18.85
C ARG A 236 -117.96 -18.21 20.04
N LEU A 237 -117.41 -18.07 21.25
CA LEU A 237 -118.03 -18.62 22.46
C LEU A 237 -119.26 -17.84 22.89
N ALA A 238 -119.31 -16.52 22.66
CA ALA A 238 -120.47 -15.68 22.97
C ALA A 238 -121.66 -15.88 22.01
N LYS A 239 -121.49 -16.63 20.92
CA LYS A 239 -122.51 -16.87 19.89
C LYS A 239 -123.05 -18.30 19.88
N ALA A 240 -122.53 -19.16 20.76
CA ALA A 240 -123.02 -20.51 21.03
C ALA A 240 -123.90 -20.49 22.29
#